data_AF-A0AAU9L418-F1
#
_entry.id   AF-A0AAU9L418-F1
#
_cell.length_a   1.000
_cell.length_b   1.000
_cell.length_c   1.000
_cell.angle_alpha   90.00
_cell.angle_beta   90.00
_cell.angle_gamma   90.00
#
_symmetry.space_group_name_H-M   'P 1'
#
loop_
_entity.id
_entity.type
_entity.pdbx_description
1 polymer ?
#
loop_
_entity_poly.entity_id
_entity_poly.type
_entity_poly.pdbx_seq_one_letter_code
_entity_poly.pdbx_strand_id
1 'polypeptide(L)'
;MSNDATTYMEVVTESHKAMELIKSHELEKAEVPLRDILERTSSAGFDQVSIALTKHELGSVLRRLGALDEALELLTAAFKVRDCTDKAAGITIALRDGNLTRDEIGKVYEAMGDYTKALDIRQPGTRICSNETCEALDYTDNELHACSRCKCVFYCGKICQWQDWKTRHKSVCQDVS
;
A
#
# COMPACT_ATOMS: atom_id res chain seq x y z
N MET A 1 32.78 2.14 10.24
CA MET A 1 32.09 0.85 10.05
C MET A 1 31.23 0.44 11.26
N SER A 2 31.39 1.01 12.46
CA SER A 2 30.52 0.72 13.62
C SER A 2 29.23 1.57 13.66
N ASN A 3 29.24 2.77 13.08
CA ASN A 3 28.10 3.71 13.14
C ASN A 3 26.90 3.25 12.29
N ASP A 4 27.17 2.54 11.19
CA ASP A 4 26.14 2.14 10.22
C ASP A 4 25.30 0.97 10.74
N ALA A 5 25.91 0.02 11.46
CA ALA A 5 25.20 -1.11 12.05
C ALA A 5 24.28 -0.70 13.21
N THR A 6 24.72 0.24 14.04
CA THR A 6 23.87 0.81 15.11
C THR A 6 22.68 1.57 14.51
N THR A 7 22.94 2.43 13.51
CA THR A 7 21.90 3.16 12.78
C THR A 7 20.89 2.21 12.14
N TYR A 8 21.37 1.09 11.57
CA TYR A 8 20.51 0.06 10.99
C TYR A 8 19.58 -0.59 12.03
N MET A 9 20.11 -1.01 13.17
CA MET A 9 19.29 -1.63 14.23
C MET A 9 18.26 -0.67 14.81
N GLU A 10 18.60 0.61 14.96
CA GLU A 10 17.66 1.64 15.41
C GLU A 10 16.52 1.83 14.41
N VAL A 11 16.82 1.91 13.12
CA VAL A 11 15.80 2.02 12.05
C VAL A 11 14.84 0.84 12.08
N VAL A 12 15.35 -0.40 12.24
CA VAL A 12 14.50 -1.59 12.34
C VAL A 12 13.59 -1.53 13.57
N THR A 13 14.13 -1.07 14.70
CA THR A 13 13.37 -0.94 15.96
C THR A 13 12.25 0.09 15.83
N GLU A 14 12.54 1.27 15.28
CA GLU A 14 11.50 2.29 15.05
C GLU A 14 10.50 1.85 13.98
N SER A 15 10.91 1.07 12.98
CA SER A 15 10.00 0.49 11.98
C SER A 15 8.98 -0.43 12.66
N HIS A 16 9.42 -1.34 13.55
CA HIS A 16 8.49 -2.19 14.30
C HIS A 16 7.52 -1.38 15.16
N LYS A 17 7.99 -0.33 15.82
CA LYS A 17 7.14 0.56 16.62
C LYS A 17 6.11 1.30 15.77
N ALA A 18 6.51 1.79 14.58
CA ALA A 18 5.59 2.40 13.63
C ALA A 18 4.50 1.38 13.20
N MET A 19 4.86 0.13 12.92
CA MET A 19 3.89 -0.92 12.58
C MET A 19 2.89 -1.19 13.72
N GLU A 20 3.33 -1.20 14.98
CA GLU A 20 2.42 -1.37 16.13
C GLU A 20 1.45 -0.19 16.30
N LEU A 21 1.90 1.04 16.02
CA LEU A 21 1.03 2.22 16.00
C LEU A 21 -0.01 2.13 14.87
N ILE A 22 0.38 1.68 13.68
CA ILE A 22 -0.53 1.45 12.55
C ILE A 22 -1.60 0.42 12.91
N LYS A 23 -1.21 -0.71 13.51
CA LYS A 23 -2.14 -1.75 13.99
C LYS A 23 -3.09 -1.22 15.05
N SER A 24 -2.60 -0.35 15.95
CA SER A 24 -3.39 0.31 16.99
C SER A 24 -4.23 1.49 16.48
N HIS A 25 -4.19 1.77 15.17
CA HIS A 25 -4.90 2.87 14.51
C HIS A 25 -4.48 4.27 14.99
N GLU A 26 -3.27 4.41 15.55
CA GLU A 26 -2.68 5.67 16.00
C GLU A 26 -1.84 6.30 14.88
N LEU A 27 -2.51 6.73 13.81
CA LEU A 27 -1.87 7.05 12.53
C LEU A 27 -1.01 8.30 12.57
N GLU A 28 -1.46 9.35 13.26
CA GLU A 28 -0.70 10.59 13.44
C GLU A 28 0.61 10.32 14.20
N LYS A 29 0.58 9.35 15.14
CA LYS A 29 1.78 8.93 15.87
C LYS A 29 2.69 8.05 15.03
N ALA A 30 2.14 7.27 14.10
CA ALA A 30 2.91 6.43 13.18
C ALA A 30 3.62 7.24 12.09
N GLU A 31 3.04 8.37 11.66
CA GLU A 31 3.61 9.23 10.62
C GLU A 31 5.01 9.75 11.00
N VAL A 32 5.17 10.26 12.23
CA VAL A 32 6.41 10.86 12.73
C VAL A 32 7.62 9.92 12.61
N PRO A 33 7.61 8.70 13.19
CA PRO A 33 8.73 7.78 13.06
C PRO A 33 8.95 7.32 11.61
N LEU A 34 7.90 7.17 10.79
CA LEU A 34 8.07 6.80 9.38
C LEU A 34 8.81 7.87 8.57
N ARG A 35 8.57 9.16 8.84
CA ARG A 35 9.31 10.26 8.22
C ARG A 35 10.78 10.26 8.65
N ASP A 36 11.05 10.08 9.94
CA ASP A 36 12.43 9.96 10.47
C ASP A 36 13.18 8.79 9.81
N ILE A 37 12.55 7.62 9.75
CA ILE A 37 13.12 6.44 9.11
C ILE A 37 13.43 6.74 7.64
N LEU A 38 12.53 7.39 6.91
CA LEU A 38 12.72 7.69 5.49
C LEU A 38 13.91 8.65 5.25
N GLU A 39 14.07 9.66 6.10
CA GLU A 39 15.20 10.60 6.01
C GLU A 39 16.54 9.91 6.31
N ARG A 40 16.57 9.10 7.39
CA ARG A 40 17.76 8.35 7.81
C ARG A 40 18.18 7.31 6.79
N THR A 41 17.23 6.52 6.28
CA THR A 41 17.51 5.47 5.29
C THR A 41 18.00 6.04 3.96
N SER A 42 17.46 7.18 3.55
CA SER A 42 17.92 7.89 2.34
C SER A 42 19.36 8.39 2.46
N SER A 43 19.83 8.70 3.67
CA SER A 43 21.16 9.25 3.94
C SER A 43 22.20 8.18 4.30
N ALA A 44 21.76 7.03 4.81
CA ALA A 44 22.63 5.97 5.36
C ALA A 44 22.95 4.83 4.38
N GLY A 45 22.66 5.00 3.08
CA GLY A 45 23.05 4.02 2.05
C GLY A 45 22.24 2.72 2.06
N PHE A 46 21.01 2.76 2.58
CA PHE A 46 20.08 1.63 2.48
C PHE A 46 19.76 1.33 1.01
N ASP A 47 19.45 0.07 0.73
CA ASP A 47 19.03 -0.33 -0.61
C ASP A 47 17.68 0.30 -0.98
N GLN A 48 17.44 0.41 -2.29
CA GLN A 48 16.24 1.08 -2.81
C GLN A 48 14.94 0.35 -2.45
N VAL A 49 14.98 -0.98 -2.24
CA VAL A 49 13.79 -1.77 -1.89
C VAL A 49 13.36 -1.45 -0.46
N SER A 50 14.32 -1.39 0.47
CA SER A 50 14.07 -0.97 1.86
C SER A 50 13.46 0.44 1.95
N ILE A 51 14.01 1.40 1.19
CA ILE A 51 13.46 2.77 1.12
C ILE A 51 12.05 2.77 0.52
N ALA A 52 11.80 1.95 -0.51
CA ALA A 52 10.49 1.83 -1.14
C ALA A 52 9.43 1.23 -0.20
N LEU A 53 9.80 0.31 0.69
CA LEU A 53 8.92 -0.22 1.73
C LEU A 53 8.50 0.91 2.70
N THR A 54 9.44 1.69 3.23
CA THR A 54 9.10 2.82 4.11
C THR A 54 8.19 3.83 3.43
N LYS A 55 8.44 4.14 2.14
CA LYS A 55 7.56 5.02 1.35
C LYS A 55 6.15 4.45 1.19
N HIS A 56 6.03 3.13 1.01
CA HIS A 56 4.73 2.47 0.94
C HIS A 56 3.96 2.58 2.25
N GLU A 57 4.60 2.26 3.39
CA GLU A 57 3.99 2.35 4.71
C GLU A 57 3.55 3.79 5.03
N LEU A 58 4.43 4.77 4.80
CA LEU A 58 4.10 6.19 5.00
C LEU A 58 2.97 6.64 4.07
N GLY A 59 2.99 6.24 2.80
CA GLY A 59 1.92 6.54 1.86
C GLY A 59 0.56 5.97 2.27
N SER A 60 0.53 4.75 2.81
CA SER A 60 -0.68 4.14 3.38
C SER A 60 -1.21 4.92 4.59
N VAL A 61 -0.32 5.33 5.50
CA VAL A 61 -0.67 6.19 6.65
C VAL A 61 -1.23 7.54 6.18
N LEU A 62 -0.55 8.22 5.26
CA LEU A 62 -0.97 9.52 4.73
C LEU A 62 -2.30 9.45 3.99
N ARG A 63 -2.56 8.38 3.25
CA ARG A 63 -3.87 8.12 2.64
C ARG A 63 -4.97 8.10 3.69
N ARG A 64 -4.75 7.38 4.80
CA ARG A 64 -5.73 7.25 5.89
C ARG A 64 -5.90 8.56 6.67
N LEU A 65 -4.88 9.42 6.72
CA LEU A 65 -4.94 10.78 7.27
C LEU A 65 -5.54 11.82 6.31
N GLY A 66 -5.73 11.47 5.02
CA GLY A 66 -6.28 12.37 4.01
C GLY A 66 -5.26 13.26 3.30
N ALA A 67 -3.96 13.07 3.53
CA ALA A 67 -2.88 13.74 2.80
C ALA A 67 -2.64 13.05 1.45
N LEU A 68 -3.65 13.11 0.56
CA LEU A 68 -3.74 12.25 -0.62
C LEU A 68 -2.67 12.53 -1.69
N ASP A 69 -2.33 13.79 -1.93
CA ASP A 69 -1.34 14.16 -2.95
C ASP A 69 0.06 13.64 -2.58
N GLU A 70 0.46 13.82 -1.31
CA GLU A 70 1.75 13.31 -0.81
C GLU A 70 1.77 11.78 -0.77
N ALA A 71 0.65 11.16 -0.34
CA ALA A 71 0.51 9.71 -0.39
C ALA A 71 0.73 9.18 -1.81
N LEU A 72 0.12 9.82 -2.81
CA LEU A 72 0.25 9.43 -4.21
C LEU A 72 1.70 9.56 -4.71
N GLU A 73 2.41 10.63 -4.36
CA GLU A 73 3.81 10.83 -4.73
C GLU A 73 4.70 9.72 -4.16
N LEU A 74 4.59 9.46 -2.85
CA LEU A 74 5.39 8.44 -2.17
C LEU A 74 5.10 7.03 -2.67
N LEU A 75 3.82 6.67 -2.82
CA LEU A 75 3.41 5.37 -3.33
C LEU A 75 3.84 5.16 -4.78
N THR A 76 3.77 6.20 -5.63
CA THR A 76 4.23 6.12 -7.03
C THR A 76 5.73 5.89 -7.09
N ALA A 77 6.51 6.56 -6.23
CA ALA A 77 7.94 6.33 -6.13
C ALA A 77 8.27 4.91 -5.63
N ALA A 78 7.56 4.42 -4.61
CA ALA A 78 7.71 3.07 -4.09
C ALA A 78 7.37 2.00 -5.15
N PHE A 79 6.27 2.19 -5.87
CA PHE A 79 5.78 1.27 -6.90
C PHE A 79 6.82 1.04 -7.99
N LYS A 80 7.48 2.09 -8.48
CA LYS A 80 8.51 1.98 -9.52
C LYS A 80 9.64 1.03 -9.11
N VAL A 81 10.11 1.12 -7.85
CA VAL A 81 11.18 0.26 -7.36
C VAL A 81 10.68 -1.16 -7.17
N ARG A 82 9.59 -1.33 -6.42
CA ARG A 82 9.02 -2.64 -6.07
C ARG A 82 8.62 -3.45 -7.31
N ASP A 83 7.94 -2.83 -8.28
CA ASP A 83 7.55 -3.48 -9.54
C ASP A 83 8.75 -3.84 -10.44
N CYS A 84 9.78 -2.99 -10.50
CA CYS A 84 11.01 -3.34 -11.22
C CYS A 84 11.75 -4.51 -10.56
N THR A 85 11.85 -4.52 -9.22
CA THR A 85 12.48 -5.61 -8.46
C THR A 85 11.74 -6.92 -8.65
N ASP A 86 10.42 -6.92 -8.56
CA ASP A 86 9.59 -8.11 -8.79
C ASP A 86 9.81 -8.67 -10.20
N LYS A 87 9.81 -7.81 -11.22
CA LYS A 87 10.04 -8.19 -12.61
C LYS A 87 11.45 -8.76 -12.83
N ALA A 88 12.47 -8.13 -12.26
CA ALA A 88 13.85 -8.58 -12.37
C ALA A 88 14.06 -9.95 -11.70
N ALA A 89 13.34 -10.21 -10.60
CA ALA A 89 13.34 -11.49 -9.90
C ALA A 89 12.43 -12.55 -10.55
N GLY A 90 11.66 -12.19 -11.59
CA GLY A 90 10.72 -13.10 -12.25
C GLY A 90 9.51 -13.48 -11.39
N ILE A 91 9.11 -12.63 -10.44
CA ILE A 91 7.99 -12.88 -9.53
C ILE A 91 6.66 -12.62 -10.25
N THR A 92 5.87 -13.69 -10.40
CA THR A 92 4.59 -13.68 -11.14
C THR A 92 3.36 -13.90 -10.27
N ILE A 93 3.51 -14.13 -8.97
CA ILE A 93 2.37 -14.30 -8.05
C ILE A 93 1.56 -12.99 -7.92
N ALA A 94 0.26 -13.08 -7.62
CA ALA A 94 -0.59 -11.90 -7.51
C ALA A 94 -0.18 -11.00 -6.33
N LEU A 95 0.18 -11.61 -5.18
CA LEU A 95 0.61 -10.95 -3.94
C LEU A 95 2.09 -10.56 -3.95
N ARG A 96 2.54 -9.94 -5.04
CA ARG A 96 3.87 -9.33 -5.11
C ARG A 96 3.85 -7.87 -4.66
N ASP A 97 5.01 -7.38 -4.27
CA ASP A 97 5.25 -6.06 -3.70
C ASP A 97 4.74 -4.90 -4.57
N GLY A 98 4.96 -5.01 -5.88
CA GLY A 98 4.45 -4.06 -6.87
C GLY A 98 2.93 -3.99 -6.85
N ASN A 99 2.23 -5.13 -6.80
CA ASN A 99 0.77 -5.18 -6.81
C ASN A 99 0.16 -4.69 -5.48
N LEU A 100 0.80 -4.97 -4.34
CA LEU A 100 0.41 -4.39 -3.04
C LEU A 100 0.46 -2.86 -3.06
N THR A 101 1.54 -2.30 -3.58
CA THR A 101 1.68 -0.83 -3.72
C THR A 101 0.67 -0.27 -4.71
N ARG A 102 0.42 -1.00 -5.80
CA ARG A 102 -0.54 -0.64 -6.84
C ARG A 102 -1.97 -0.56 -6.30
N ASP A 103 -2.36 -1.48 -5.43
CA ASP A 103 -3.67 -1.44 -4.77
C ASP A 103 -3.80 -0.25 -3.81
N GLU A 104 -2.75 0.07 -3.05
CA GLU A 104 -2.75 1.28 -2.19
C GLU A 104 -2.88 2.57 -3.02
N ILE A 105 -2.21 2.68 -4.17
CA ILE A 105 -2.41 3.80 -5.11
C ILE A 105 -3.88 3.86 -5.56
N GLY A 106 -4.49 2.71 -5.88
CA GLY A 106 -5.90 2.63 -6.21
C GLY A 106 -6.81 3.16 -5.10
N LYS A 107 -6.48 2.88 -3.82
CA LYS A 107 -7.21 3.40 -2.66
C LYS A 107 -7.03 4.92 -2.49
N VAL A 108 -5.87 5.47 -2.86
CA VAL A 108 -5.68 6.93 -2.91
C VAL A 108 -6.62 7.54 -3.95
N TYR A 109 -6.67 6.99 -5.16
CA TYR A 109 -7.59 7.48 -6.19
C TYR A 109 -9.06 7.36 -5.80
N GLU A 110 -9.46 6.27 -5.11
CA GLU A 110 -10.80 6.17 -4.50
C GLU A 110 -11.07 7.31 -3.52
N ALA A 111 -10.11 7.63 -2.65
CA ALA A 111 -10.25 8.71 -1.67
C ALA A 111 -10.29 10.11 -2.33
N MET A 112 -9.63 10.28 -3.49
CA MET A 112 -9.70 11.50 -4.30
C MET A 112 -11.00 11.59 -5.13
N GLY A 113 -11.79 10.51 -5.22
CA GLY A 113 -12.96 10.43 -6.09
C GLY A 113 -12.65 10.19 -7.56
N ASP A 114 -11.42 9.81 -7.91
CA ASP A 114 -10.98 9.54 -9.30
C ASP A 114 -11.05 8.03 -9.60
N TYR A 115 -12.27 7.51 -9.76
CA TYR A 115 -12.50 6.07 -9.92
C TYR A 115 -12.01 5.52 -11.26
N THR A 116 -11.91 6.38 -12.28
CA THR A 116 -11.30 6.02 -13.56
C THR A 116 -9.83 5.68 -13.36
N LYS A 117 -9.06 6.53 -12.66
CA LYS A 117 -7.67 6.21 -12.33
C LYS A 117 -7.54 5.04 -11.36
N ALA A 118 -8.47 4.89 -10.41
CA ALA A 118 -8.50 3.73 -9.52
C ALA A 118 -8.68 2.40 -10.28
N LEU A 119 -9.49 2.40 -11.32
CA LEU A 119 -9.67 1.24 -12.20
C LEU A 119 -8.45 1.04 -13.11
N ASP A 120 -7.93 2.11 -13.71
CA ASP A 120 -6.79 2.06 -14.64
C ASP A 120 -5.52 1.57 -13.97
N ILE A 121 -5.31 1.90 -12.69
CA ILE A 121 -4.18 1.36 -11.94
C ILE A 121 -4.42 -0.13 -11.61
N ARG A 122 -5.65 -0.58 -11.31
CA ARG A 122 -5.96 -2.01 -11.03
C ARG A 122 -6.31 -2.82 -12.29
N GLN A 123 -5.37 -2.87 -13.24
CA GLN A 123 -5.52 -3.63 -14.49
C GLN A 123 -5.63 -5.14 -14.25
N PRO A 124 -6.33 -5.89 -15.12
CA PRO A 124 -6.23 -7.35 -15.13
C PRO A 124 -4.76 -7.80 -15.09
N GLY A 125 -4.44 -8.82 -14.32
CA GLY A 125 -3.09 -9.34 -14.10
C GLY A 125 -2.38 -8.72 -12.90
N THR A 126 -2.92 -7.64 -12.33
CA THR A 126 -2.32 -6.93 -11.20
C THR A 126 -3.27 -6.75 -10.02
N ARG A 127 -4.50 -7.26 -10.14
CA ARG A 127 -5.55 -7.09 -9.14
C ARG A 127 -5.28 -8.00 -7.94
N ILE A 128 -5.58 -7.47 -6.77
CA ILE A 128 -5.60 -8.19 -5.51
C ILE A 128 -6.91 -7.86 -4.78
N CYS A 129 -7.19 -8.60 -3.71
CA CYS A 129 -8.31 -8.28 -2.83
C CYS A 129 -8.10 -6.91 -2.16
N SER A 130 -9.04 -5.99 -2.30
CA SER A 130 -8.96 -4.64 -1.72
C SER A 130 -9.21 -4.59 -0.21
N ASN A 131 -9.62 -5.70 0.40
CA ASN A 131 -9.75 -5.80 1.85
C ASN A 131 -8.37 -5.86 2.51
N GLU A 132 -8.02 -4.84 3.29
CA GLU A 132 -6.72 -4.71 3.98
C GLU A 132 -6.44 -5.83 5.00
N THR A 133 -7.47 -6.52 5.48
CA THR A 133 -7.33 -7.65 6.40
C THR A 133 -7.54 -9.00 5.72
N CYS A 134 -7.37 -9.08 4.40
CA CYS A 134 -7.49 -10.35 3.69
C CYS A 134 -6.31 -11.27 4.02
N GLU A 135 -6.61 -12.51 4.42
CA GLU A 135 -5.61 -13.52 4.79
C GLU A 135 -5.35 -14.54 3.67
N ALA A 136 -5.93 -14.35 2.49
CA ALA A 136 -5.68 -15.23 1.36
C ALA A 136 -4.23 -15.08 0.87
N LEU A 137 -3.63 -16.21 0.47
CA LEU A 137 -2.21 -16.30 0.13
C LEU A 137 -1.90 -16.25 -1.37
N ASP A 138 -2.92 -16.37 -2.23
CA ASP A 138 -2.81 -16.16 -3.67
C ASP A 138 -4.20 -15.88 -4.27
N TYR A 139 -4.23 -15.29 -5.48
CA TYR A 139 -5.44 -15.07 -6.26
C TYR A 139 -5.16 -15.33 -7.74
N THR A 140 -6.09 -15.96 -8.44
CA THR A 140 -6.16 -15.81 -9.90
C THR A 140 -7.16 -14.69 -10.24
N ASP A 141 -6.91 -13.92 -11.30
CA ASP A 141 -7.79 -12.78 -11.67
C ASP A 141 -9.26 -13.17 -11.83
N ASN A 142 -9.51 -14.41 -12.28
CA ASN A 142 -10.86 -14.93 -12.50
C ASN A 142 -11.62 -15.23 -11.20
N GLU A 143 -10.95 -15.18 -10.05
CA GLU A 143 -11.53 -15.41 -8.73
C GLU A 143 -11.85 -14.10 -7.99
N LEU A 144 -11.50 -12.94 -8.57
CA LEU A 144 -11.77 -11.65 -7.98
C LEU A 144 -13.09 -11.06 -8.51
N HIS A 145 -13.96 -10.66 -7.59
CA HIS A 145 -15.24 -10.04 -7.87
C HIS A 145 -15.19 -8.53 -7.69
N ALA A 146 -15.51 -7.79 -8.75
CA ALA A 146 -15.59 -6.34 -8.69
C ALA A 146 -16.78 -5.88 -7.82
N CYS A 147 -16.61 -4.78 -7.09
CA CYS A 147 -17.75 -4.10 -6.43
C CYS A 147 -18.84 -3.79 -7.46
N SER A 148 -20.08 -4.15 -7.14
CA SER A 148 -21.20 -4.04 -8.09
C SER A 148 -21.54 -2.60 -8.49
N ARG A 149 -21.11 -1.63 -7.68
CA ARG A 149 -21.35 -0.19 -7.87
C ARG A 149 -20.19 0.46 -8.63
N CYS A 150 -19.06 0.68 -7.96
CA CYS A 150 -17.93 1.39 -8.57
C CYS A 150 -17.14 0.58 -9.61
N LYS A 151 -17.20 -0.76 -9.60
CA LYS A 151 -16.41 -1.65 -10.48
C LYS A 151 -14.87 -1.50 -10.39
N CYS A 152 -14.34 -0.65 -9.53
CA CYS A 152 -12.91 -0.33 -9.45
C CYS A 152 -12.16 -0.95 -8.25
N VAL A 153 -12.87 -1.64 -7.36
CA VAL A 153 -12.28 -2.46 -6.27
C VAL A 153 -12.69 -3.91 -6.45
N PHE A 154 -11.86 -4.83 -5.97
CA PHE A 154 -11.99 -6.25 -6.26
C PHE A 154 -11.86 -7.08 -4.98
N TYR A 155 -12.61 -8.18 -4.88
CA TYR A 155 -12.66 -9.00 -3.67
C TYR A 155 -12.58 -10.49 -4.00
N CYS A 156 -11.80 -11.25 -3.23
CA CYS A 156 -11.74 -12.72 -3.35
C CYS A 156 -13.01 -13.43 -2.87
N GLY A 157 -13.96 -12.70 -2.25
CA GLY A 157 -15.21 -13.27 -1.80
C GLY A 157 -16.06 -12.29 -1.00
N LYS A 158 -17.29 -12.73 -0.69
CA LYS A 158 -18.30 -11.91 0.01
C LYS A 158 -17.86 -11.46 1.41
N ILE A 159 -17.06 -12.27 2.11
CA ILE A 159 -16.56 -11.93 3.45
C ILE A 159 -15.66 -10.70 3.37
N CYS A 160 -14.66 -10.72 2.48
CA CYS A 160 -13.76 -9.58 2.28
C CYS A 160 -14.50 -8.35 1.77
N GLN A 161 -15.45 -8.52 0.83
CA GLN A 161 -16.28 -7.41 0.37
C GLN A 161 -17.05 -6.76 1.53
N TRP A 162 -17.68 -7.57 2.39
CA TRP A 162 -18.46 -7.05 3.52
C TRP A 162 -17.58 -6.37 4.59
N GLN A 163 -16.40 -6.91 4.86
CA GLN A 163 -15.43 -6.32 5.80
C GLN A 163 -14.97 -4.95 5.30
N ASP A 164 -14.42 -4.88 4.08
CA ASP A 164 -13.96 -3.63 3.48
C ASP A 164 -15.11 -2.61 3.34
N TRP A 165 -16.32 -3.06 2.97
CA TRP A 165 -17.50 -2.19 2.93
C TRP A 165 -17.76 -1.52 4.27
N LYS A 166 -17.64 -2.24 5.39
CA LYS A 166 -17.89 -1.68 6.73
C LYS A 166 -16.79 -0.75 7.21
N THR A 167 -15.54 -1.04 6.90
CA THR A 167 -14.40 -0.35 7.49
C THR A 167 -13.92 0.83 6.66
N ARG A 168 -14.04 0.79 5.33
CA ARG A 168 -13.43 1.79 4.45
C ARG A 168 -14.25 2.09 3.20
N HIS A 169 -14.61 1.07 2.40
CA HIS A 169 -15.08 1.29 1.04
C HIS A 169 -16.45 2.00 0.95
N LYS A 170 -17.37 1.80 1.89
CA LYS A 170 -18.72 2.39 1.82
C LYS A 170 -18.70 3.92 1.75
N SER A 171 -17.81 4.59 2.48
CA SER A 171 -17.73 6.05 2.50
C SER A 171 -17.16 6.64 1.21
N VAL A 172 -16.36 5.86 0.49
CA VAL A 172 -15.68 6.28 -0.74
C VAL A 172 -16.24 5.60 -2.00
N CYS A 173 -17.31 4.82 -1.95
CA CYS A 173 -17.81 4.10 -3.12
C CYS A 173 -18.76 4.98 -3.96
N GLN A 174 -18.40 5.25 -5.22
CA GLN A 174 -19.25 5.94 -6.19
C GLN A 174 -19.19 5.25 -7.56
N ASP A 175 -20.15 5.54 -8.44
CA ASP A 175 -20.17 4.96 -9.79
C ASP A 175 -19.03 5.54 -10.62
N VAL A 176 -18.40 4.72 -11.47
CA VAL A 176 -17.48 5.21 -12.51
C VAL A 176 -18.35 5.87 -13.57
N SER A 177 -18.40 7.20 -13.57
CA SER A 177 -19.07 8.01 -14.59
C SER A 177 -18.23 8.12 -15.85
#